data_AF-A0A0G1BK68-F1
#
_entry.id   AF-A0A0G1BK68-F1
#
_cell.length_a   1.000
_cell.length_b   1.000
_cell.length_c   1.000
_cell.angle_alpha   90.00
_cell.angle_beta   90.00
_cell.angle_gamma   90.00
#
_symmetry.space_group_name_H-M   'P 1'
#
loop_
_entity.id
_entity.type
_entity.pdbx_description
1 polymer ?
#
loop_
_entity_poly.entity_id
_entity_poly.type
_entity_poly.pdbx_seq_one_letter_code
_entity_poly.pdbx_strand_id
1 'polypeptide(L)'
;MPIKYIFISGGVLSGLGKGIASASIAFLLKASGYKVTNVKCENYLNLDAGTINPIEHGDPFLCEDGTEADMDIGTYEKYLDRNMSRYNFVTMGQIYKEVIDRERRFEYNGEDVEGIPHITNEIIERINFAGKKDKAEIVIIELGGTVGEYQNLFYYEASRILTLKHPGDVIHVHVSYLPTPPHLGEPKTKPTQQSVRALNSMGIQPDFIIARSEKPLDKRRRDRFSLFCNIRSEDIISSPDAETVYEVPLQFHEQSFLSKVCQKLGLEYHEPELSEWQSLVKKIKSPKKKKITIAIVGKYFKTGEYQLRDSYAALMDAIDHAAWVNDAQVKTLWIDAEKVEQQGEPAIPSVHGLIVPIGWGERGSEGMIAAAGFARRNKIPYLGLCYGMQLAVVAFAREILGWSKADTTENSADTPYPVIHLMPAQKEFMERRAYGGTMRLGAWQALVKKDTIAWDAYGKYDQFLDKSKGLTGERHRHRYEFNDQYIKDFEKAGLIISARSVVENLVEIIELPKTMHPFYLGVQGHPEYKSRPLSPHPLFREFIAACLKQS
;
A
#
# COMPACT_ATOMS: atom_id res chain seq x y z
N MET A 1 -9.89 20.17 -22.78
CA MET A 1 -10.26 20.98 -21.59
C MET A 1 -9.02 21.25 -20.77
N PRO A 2 -8.95 22.38 -20.03
CA PRO A 2 -7.93 22.57 -19.00
C PRO A 2 -8.06 21.48 -17.91
N ILE A 3 -6.95 21.15 -17.27
CA ILE A 3 -6.93 20.21 -16.14
C ILE A 3 -7.73 20.82 -14.98
N LYS A 4 -8.55 19.98 -14.33
CA LYS A 4 -9.28 20.33 -13.11
C LYS A 4 -8.55 19.79 -11.88
N TYR A 5 -8.71 20.45 -10.74
CA TYR A 5 -8.02 20.10 -9.49
C TYR A 5 -9.02 19.93 -8.35
N ILE A 6 -8.84 18.87 -7.58
CA ILE A 6 -9.63 18.60 -6.37
C ILE A 6 -8.67 18.44 -5.21
N PHE A 7 -8.58 19.44 -4.34
CA PHE A 7 -7.78 19.36 -3.12
C PHE A 7 -8.57 18.71 -2.00
N ILE A 8 -8.01 17.67 -1.38
CA ILE A 8 -8.58 16.96 -0.24
C ILE A 8 -7.75 17.30 1.01
N SER A 9 -8.36 18.00 1.96
CA SER A 9 -7.75 18.38 3.24
C SER A 9 -8.39 17.64 4.41
N GLY A 10 -7.68 17.54 5.54
CA GLY A 10 -8.15 16.86 6.76
C GLY A 10 -8.20 17.77 7.96
N GLY A 11 -9.23 17.61 8.80
CA GLY A 11 -9.42 18.38 10.01
C GLY A 11 -9.56 17.52 11.26
N VAL A 12 -9.37 18.13 12.44
CA VAL A 12 -9.65 17.56 13.78
C VAL A 12 -8.67 16.45 14.22
N LEU A 13 -8.49 15.38 13.44
CA LEU A 13 -7.52 14.32 13.74
C LEU A 13 -6.92 13.70 12.48
N SER A 14 -5.72 13.13 12.61
CA SER A 14 -5.09 12.30 11.58
C SER A 14 -5.78 10.93 11.47
N GLY A 15 -5.60 10.23 10.34
CA GLY A 15 -6.18 8.89 10.17
C GLY A 15 -7.70 8.82 9.91
N LEU A 16 -8.35 9.93 9.56
CA LEU A 16 -9.82 9.97 9.31
C LEU A 16 -10.32 9.27 8.05
N GLY A 17 -9.41 8.73 7.24
CA GLY A 17 -9.74 8.16 5.93
C GLY A 17 -9.75 9.19 4.80
N LYS A 18 -8.81 10.16 4.82
CA LYS A 18 -8.55 11.06 3.68
C LYS A 18 -8.24 10.26 2.41
N GLY A 19 -7.30 9.30 2.48
CA GLY A 19 -6.98 8.38 1.40
C GLY A 19 -8.18 7.69 0.80
N ILE A 20 -9.06 7.15 1.65
CA ILE A 20 -10.29 6.48 1.21
C ILE A 20 -11.24 7.48 0.53
N ALA A 21 -11.41 8.69 1.06
CA ALA A 21 -12.24 9.72 0.44
C ALA A 21 -11.67 10.14 -0.94
N SER A 22 -10.36 10.43 -1.00
CA SER A 22 -9.63 10.75 -2.22
C SER A 22 -9.79 9.65 -3.29
N ALA A 23 -9.58 8.40 -2.91
CA ALA A 23 -9.70 7.24 -3.77
C ALA A 23 -11.14 7.00 -4.24
N SER A 24 -12.12 7.23 -3.37
CA SER A 24 -13.54 7.05 -3.69
C SER A 24 -14.03 8.09 -4.70
N ILE A 25 -13.63 9.35 -4.55
CA ILE A 25 -13.92 10.41 -5.52
C ILE A 25 -13.25 10.07 -6.87
N ALA A 26 -11.98 9.64 -6.84
CA ALA A 26 -11.24 9.27 -8.03
C ALA A 26 -11.91 8.10 -8.79
N PHE A 27 -12.32 7.07 -8.06
CA PHE A 27 -13.03 5.92 -8.61
C PHE A 27 -14.34 6.32 -9.28
N LEU A 28 -15.16 7.14 -8.62
CA LEU A 28 -16.44 7.60 -9.20
C LEU A 28 -16.22 8.41 -10.48
N LEU A 29 -15.25 9.31 -10.51
CA LEU A 29 -14.90 10.08 -11.71
C LEU A 29 -14.39 9.16 -12.84
N LYS A 30 -13.53 8.18 -12.53
CA LYS A 30 -13.06 7.18 -13.49
C LYS A 30 -14.22 6.36 -14.05
N ALA A 31 -15.14 5.90 -13.19
CA ALA A 31 -16.32 5.13 -13.56
C ALA A 31 -17.29 5.92 -14.45
N SER A 32 -17.26 7.24 -14.40
CA SER A 32 -17.98 8.17 -15.29
C SER A 32 -17.22 8.53 -16.57
N GLY A 33 -16.07 7.90 -16.83
CA GLY A 33 -15.30 8.03 -18.06
C GLY A 33 -14.19 9.09 -18.06
N TYR A 34 -13.95 9.78 -16.94
CA TYR A 34 -12.88 10.77 -16.84
C TYR A 34 -11.51 10.14 -16.62
N LYS A 35 -10.46 10.75 -17.20
CA LYS A 35 -9.08 10.40 -16.87
C LYS A 35 -8.65 11.12 -15.60
N VAL A 36 -8.38 10.35 -14.55
CA VAL A 36 -8.04 10.88 -13.22
C VAL A 36 -6.64 10.44 -12.81
N THR A 37 -5.96 11.28 -12.03
CA THR A 37 -4.77 10.89 -11.27
C THR A 37 -4.83 11.43 -9.86
N ASN A 38 -4.19 10.72 -8.93
CA ASN A 38 -4.06 11.11 -7.54
C ASN A 38 -2.62 11.54 -7.26
N VAL A 39 -2.46 12.55 -6.41
CA VAL A 39 -1.19 12.99 -5.85
C VAL A 39 -1.33 13.01 -4.33
N LYS A 40 -0.47 12.27 -3.63
CA LYS A 40 -0.33 12.33 -2.17
C LYS A 40 0.79 13.29 -1.81
N CYS A 41 0.46 14.33 -1.05
CA CYS A 41 1.41 15.28 -0.49
C CYS A 41 1.66 14.96 0.99
N GLU A 42 2.88 14.60 1.35
CA GLU A 42 3.31 14.28 2.70
C GLU A 42 4.19 15.37 3.31
N ASN A 43 4.10 15.51 4.63
CA ASN A 43 4.68 16.64 5.35
C ASN A 43 6.10 16.40 5.85
N TYR A 44 6.54 15.13 5.89
CA TYR A 44 7.86 14.77 6.39
C TYR A 44 8.99 15.17 5.42
N LEU A 45 10.19 15.30 6.00
CA LEU A 45 11.42 15.68 5.29
C LEU A 45 12.13 14.49 4.64
N ASN A 46 11.71 13.26 4.91
CA ASN A 46 12.19 12.09 4.19
C ASN A 46 11.85 12.25 2.69
N LEU A 47 12.77 11.81 1.82
CA LEU A 47 12.56 11.87 0.37
C LEU A 47 11.59 10.80 -0.12
N ASP A 48 11.45 9.72 0.65
CA ASP A 48 10.60 8.57 0.44
C ASP A 48 10.14 8.02 1.81
N ALA A 49 9.24 7.05 1.80
CA ALA A 49 8.80 6.37 3.02
C ALA A 49 9.75 5.21 3.43
N GLY A 50 10.73 4.86 2.60
CA GLY A 50 11.56 3.67 2.76
C GLY A 50 12.50 3.71 3.96
N THR A 51 12.90 4.91 4.36
CA THR A 51 13.78 5.17 5.51
C THR A 51 13.03 5.38 6.83
N ILE A 52 11.70 5.40 6.80
CA ILE A 52 10.87 5.61 7.99
C ILE A 52 10.68 4.27 8.70
N ASN A 53 10.69 4.31 10.04
CA ASN A 53 10.42 3.11 10.83
C ASN A 53 8.98 2.62 10.59
N PRO A 54 8.75 1.38 10.10
CA PRO A 54 7.41 0.86 9.83
C PRO A 54 6.50 0.76 11.06
N ILE A 55 7.09 0.82 12.24
CA ILE A 55 6.37 0.85 13.52
C ILE A 55 5.75 2.24 13.77
N GLU A 56 6.36 3.31 13.27
CA GLU A 56 5.92 4.69 13.52
C GLU A 56 4.89 5.16 12.51
N HIS A 57 5.06 4.79 11.23
CA HIS A 57 4.26 5.32 10.11
C HIS A 57 3.58 4.24 9.26
N GLY A 58 3.62 2.97 9.68
CA GLY A 58 3.17 1.84 8.86
C GLY A 58 4.20 1.44 7.82
N ASP A 59 3.96 0.32 7.15
CA ASP A 59 4.87 -0.18 6.11
C ASP A 59 4.78 0.70 4.85
N PRO A 60 5.90 1.12 4.24
CA PRO A 60 5.86 1.81 2.96
C PRO A 60 5.17 0.97 1.89
N PHE A 61 4.35 1.61 1.06
CA PHE A 61 3.83 0.99 -0.14
C PHE A 61 4.86 1.07 -1.27
N LEU A 62 5.17 -0.07 -1.89
CA LEU A 62 6.12 -0.12 -2.99
C LEU A 62 5.42 0.00 -4.35
N CYS A 63 5.81 0.99 -5.16
CA CYS A 63 5.33 1.20 -6.52
C CYS A 63 6.11 0.37 -7.55
N GLU A 64 5.56 0.22 -8.77
CA GLU A 64 6.24 -0.50 -9.86
C GLU A 64 7.59 0.12 -10.26
N ASP A 65 7.74 1.43 -10.14
CA ASP A 65 8.99 2.13 -10.50
C ASP A 65 10.03 2.15 -9.37
N GLY A 66 9.75 1.48 -8.25
CA GLY A 66 10.62 1.42 -7.08
C GLY A 66 10.43 2.53 -6.07
N THR A 67 9.45 3.42 -6.27
CA THR A 67 9.10 4.41 -5.26
C THR A 67 8.55 3.73 -4.00
N GLU A 68 9.20 4.00 -2.87
CA GLU A 68 8.70 3.66 -1.54
C GLU A 68 7.86 4.83 -1.03
N ALA A 69 6.55 4.65 -0.97
CA ALA A 69 5.58 5.73 -0.74
C ALA A 69 4.70 5.48 0.49
N ASP A 70 3.93 6.50 0.86
CA ASP A 70 2.86 6.38 1.85
C ASP A 70 1.80 5.33 1.43
N MET A 71 1.16 4.69 2.41
CA MET A 71 0.17 3.62 2.18
C MET A 71 -1.02 4.07 1.34
N ASP A 72 -1.37 5.36 1.33
CA ASP A 72 -2.49 5.87 0.53
C ASP A 72 -2.25 5.72 -0.98
N ILE A 73 -1.00 5.66 -1.43
CA ILE A 73 -0.69 5.32 -2.83
C ILE A 73 -1.24 3.94 -3.19
N GLY A 74 -1.11 2.97 -2.29
CA GLY A 74 -1.68 1.64 -2.46
C GLY A 74 -3.21 1.64 -2.46
N THR A 75 -3.84 2.52 -1.68
CA THR A 75 -5.29 2.73 -1.73
C THR A 75 -5.72 3.22 -3.12
N TYR A 76 -4.98 4.18 -3.70
CA TYR A 76 -5.29 4.67 -5.05
C TYR A 76 -5.15 3.57 -6.11
N GLU A 77 -4.09 2.74 -6.04
CA GLU A 77 -3.93 1.63 -6.98
C GLU A 77 -5.09 0.62 -6.92
N LYS A 78 -5.58 0.32 -5.72
CA LYS A 78 -6.70 -0.63 -5.50
C LYS A 78 -8.02 -0.10 -6.05
N TYR A 79 -8.30 1.19 -5.88
CA TYR A 79 -9.55 1.81 -6.33
C TYR A 79 -9.53 2.13 -7.82
N LEU A 80 -8.39 2.57 -8.35
CA LEU A 80 -8.26 2.95 -9.75
C LEU A 80 -7.82 1.79 -10.65
N ASP A 81 -7.54 0.61 -10.11
CA ASP A 81 -7.03 -0.54 -10.86
C ASP A 81 -5.87 -0.17 -11.80
N ARG A 82 -4.96 0.68 -11.31
CA ARG A 82 -3.84 1.25 -12.08
C ARG A 82 -2.65 1.42 -11.16
N ASN A 83 -1.45 1.24 -11.71
CA ASN A 83 -0.23 1.53 -10.96
C ASN A 83 -0.05 3.05 -10.77
N MET A 84 0.50 3.42 -9.63
CA MET A 84 1.02 4.75 -9.33
C MET A 84 2.54 4.74 -9.45
N SER A 85 3.13 5.93 -9.54
CA SER A 85 4.56 6.14 -9.80
C SER A 85 5.09 7.29 -8.93
N ARG A 86 6.41 7.52 -8.94
CA ARG A 86 7.15 8.58 -8.25
C ARG A 86 6.51 9.96 -8.31
N TYR A 87 5.82 10.30 -9.40
CA TYR A 87 5.21 11.63 -9.54
C TYR A 87 3.84 11.74 -8.83
N ASN A 88 3.26 10.64 -8.37
CA ASN A 88 2.05 10.62 -7.57
C ASN A 88 2.32 10.81 -6.08
N PHE A 89 3.60 10.81 -5.66
CA PHE A 89 3.99 10.90 -4.26
C PHE A 89 4.98 12.06 -4.08
N VAL A 90 4.59 13.03 -3.26
CA VAL A 90 5.31 14.28 -3.03
C VAL A 90 5.58 14.43 -1.54
N THR A 91 6.82 14.73 -1.15
CA THR A 91 7.16 15.05 0.24
C THR A 91 7.76 16.44 0.36
N MET A 92 7.66 17.05 1.54
CA MET A 92 8.35 18.32 1.80
C MET A 92 9.86 18.17 1.63
N GLY A 93 10.43 17.02 2.01
CA GLY A 93 11.84 16.71 1.78
C GLY A 93 12.26 16.84 0.32
N GLN A 94 11.49 16.26 -0.60
CA GLN A 94 11.75 16.36 -2.04
C GLN A 94 11.67 17.80 -2.54
N ILE A 95 10.69 18.56 -2.07
CA ILE A 95 10.47 19.95 -2.49
C ILE A 95 11.61 20.84 -2.02
N TYR A 96 11.97 20.79 -0.73
CA TYR A 96 13.08 21.58 -0.19
C TYR A 96 14.40 21.23 -0.88
N LYS A 97 14.67 19.93 -1.05
CA LYS A 97 15.88 19.47 -1.72
C LYS A 97 15.97 20.03 -3.14
N GLU A 98 14.90 19.90 -3.93
CA GLU A 98 14.90 20.38 -5.32
C GLU A 98 15.10 21.90 -5.40
N VAL A 99 14.38 22.67 -4.58
CA VAL A 99 14.51 24.15 -4.56
C VAL A 99 15.93 24.57 -4.16
N ILE A 100 16.51 23.96 -3.12
CA ILE A 100 17.89 24.26 -2.70
C ILE A 100 18.89 23.85 -3.79
N ASP A 101 18.69 22.70 -4.43
CA ASP A 101 19.60 22.26 -5.49
C ASP A 101 19.52 23.17 -6.73
N ARG A 102 18.32 23.66 -7.11
CA ARG A 102 18.15 24.66 -8.19
C ARG A 102 18.84 25.97 -7.86
N GLU A 103 18.77 26.42 -6.60
CA GLU A 103 19.51 27.58 -6.13
C GLU A 103 21.02 27.38 -6.31
N ARG A 104 21.56 26.24 -5.87
CA ARG A 104 22.98 25.93 -6.01
C ARG A 104 23.44 25.77 -7.45
N ARG A 105 22.53 25.40 -8.36
CA ARG A 105 22.77 25.37 -9.81
C ARG A 105 22.56 26.73 -10.50
N PHE A 106 22.31 27.79 -9.72
CA PHE A 106 22.09 29.15 -10.20
C PHE A 106 20.86 29.30 -11.12
N GLU A 107 19.86 28.41 -10.98
CA GLU A 107 18.66 28.40 -11.83
C GLU A 107 17.68 29.55 -11.52
N TYR A 108 17.82 30.20 -10.37
CA TYR A 108 17.07 31.40 -9.99
C TYR A 108 17.81 32.71 -10.32
N ASN A 109 18.89 32.66 -11.12
CA ASN A 109 19.61 33.84 -11.62
C ASN A 109 20.11 34.81 -10.53
N GLY A 110 20.39 34.31 -9.33
CA GLY A 110 20.85 35.12 -8.19
C GLY A 110 19.76 35.88 -7.45
N GLU A 111 18.47 35.61 -7.73
CA GLU A 111 17.35 36.12 -6.93
C GLU A 111 17.30 35.47 -5.53
N ASP A 112 16.64 36.14 -4.59
CA ASP A 112 16.40 35.63 -3.24
C ASP A 112 15.37 34.49 -3.27
N VAL A 113 15.77 33.31 -2.77
CA VAL A 113 14.96 32.09 -2.84
C VAL A 113 14.10 31.95 -1.58
N GLU A 114 12.87 32.39 -1.68
CA GLU A 114 11.87 32.39 -0.61
C GLU A 114 10.90 31.20 -0.65
N GLY A 115 10.18 30.96 0.47
CA GLY A 115 9.09 29.97 0.54
C GLY A 115 7.92 30.28 -0.41
N ILE A 116 7.65 31.55 -0.67
CA ILE A 116 6.71 31.99 -1.70
C ILE A 116 7.47 32.95 -2.62
N PRO A 117 7.59 32.67 -3.92
CA PRO A 117 6.85 31.66 -4.65
C PRO A 117 7.60 30.32 -4.84
N HIS A 118 8.88 30.17 -4.47
CA HIS A 118 9.69 29.05 -4.97
C HIS A 118 9.23 27.67 -4.49
N ILE A 119 8.95 27.51 -3.18
CA ILE A 119 8.44 26.24 -2.63
C ILE A 119 7.02 25.96 -3.16
N THR A 120 6.15 26.98 -3.20
CA THR A 120 4.77 26.80 -3.69
C THR A 120 4.70 26.54 -5.19
N ASN A 121 5.59 27.13 -5.99
CA ASN A 121 5.74 26.83 -7.41
C ASN A 121 6.22 25.40 -7.64
N GLU A 122 7.21 24.92 -6.90
CA GLU A 122 7.67 23.52 -7.01
C GLU A 122 6.55 22.52 -6.68
N ILE A 123 5.71 22.81 -5.67
CA ILE A 123 4.51 22.02 -5.37
C ILE A 123 3.55 21.99 -6.57
N ILE A 124 3.22 23.17 -7.13
CA ILE A 124 2.31 23.29 -8.27
C ILE A 124 2.89 22.59 -9.51
N GLU A 125 4.20 22.70 -9.75
CA GLU A 125 4.90 22.03 -10.84
C GLU A 125 4.77 20.51 -10.75
N ARG A 126 4.94 19.92 -9.55
CA ARG A 126 4.77 18.48 -9.33
C ARG A 126 3.33 18.01 -9.57
N ILE A 127 2.33 18.74 -9.07
CA ILE A 127 0.91 18.44 -9.28
C ILE A 127 0.59 18.46 -10.78
N ASN A 128 1.01 19.50 -11.50
CA ASN A 128 0.80 19.62 -12.94
C ASN A 128 1.55 18.55 -13.74
N PHE A 129 2.75 18.18 -13.29
CA PHE A 129 3.56 17.14 -13.91
C PHE A 129 2.87 15.78 -13.81
N ALA A 130 2.30 15.43 -12.66
CA ALA A 130 1.51 14.22 -12.49
C ALA A 130 0.31 14.18 -13.46
N GLY A 131 -0.45 15.28 -13.53
CA GLY A 131 -1.56 15.42 -14.47
C GLY A 131 -1.15 15.22 -15.94
N LYS A 132 -0.02 15.82 -16.35
CA LYS A 132 0.54 15.67 -17.70
C LYS A 132 0.99 14.25 -17.99
N LYS A 133 1.68 13.59 -17.05
CA LYS A 133 2.21 12.22 -17.23
C LYS A 133 1.10 11.19 -17.42
N ASP A 134 0.05 11.29 -16.61
CA ASP A 134 -1.10 10.40 -16.72
C ASP A 134 -2.11 10.81 -17.79
N LYS A 135 -1.88 11.94 -18.48
CA LYS A 135 -2.83 12.56 -19.41
C LYS A 135 -4.21 12.73 -18.74
N ALA A 136 -4.19 13.11 -17.47
CA ALA A 136 -5.37 13.26 -16.65
C ALA A 136 -6.11 14.56 -16.99
N GLU A 137 -7.44 14.48 -16.98
CA GLU A 137 -8.34 15.63 -17.03
C GLU A 137 -8.57 16.21 -15.65
N ILE A 138 -8.43 15.37 -14.61
CA ILE A 138 -8.67 15.74 -13.22
C ILE A 138 -7.52 15.21 -12.36
N VAL A 139 -6.90 16.11 -11.59
CA VAL A 139 -5.88 15.77 -10.59
C VAL A 139 -6.50 15.91 -9.21
N ILE A 140 -6.48 14.84 -8.42
CA ILE A 140 -6.94 14.83 -7.04
C ILE A 140 -5.72 14.87 -6.13
N ILE A 141 -5.63 15.90 -5.29
CA ILE A 141 -4.46 16.16 -4.46
C ILE A 141 -4.86 15.96 -3.01
N GLU A 142 -4.35 14.92 -2.39
CA GLU A 142 -4.49 14.73 -0.96
C GLU A 142 -3.38 15.46 -0.19
N LEU A 143 -3.79 16.33 0.73
CA LEU A 143 -2.90 17.04 1.63
C LEU A 143 -2.74 16.27 2.94
N GLY A 144 -1.52 15.78 3.19
CA GLY A 144 -1.13 15.06 4.41
C GLY A 144 -1.23 15.92 5.68
N GLY A 145 -1.26 15.23 6.82
CA GLY A 145 -1.46 15.87 8.13
C GLY A 145 -2.87 16.45 8.33
N THR A 146 -2.93 17.48 9.16
CA THR A 146 -4.18 18.15 9.59
C THR A 146 -4.10 19.65 9.35
N VAL A 147 -5.22 20.27 8.95
CA VAL A 147 -5.34 21.73 8.85
C VAL A 147 -4.92 22.38 10.18
N GLY A 148 -4.06 23.38 10.10
CA GLY A 148 -3.54 24.12 11.25
C GLY A 148 -2.13 23.71 11.69
N GLU A 149 -1.56 22.67 11.09
CA GLU A 149 -0.17 22.30 11.29
C GLU A 149 0.76 23.23 10.50
N TYR A 150 1.85 23.68 11.09
CA TYR A 150 2.83 24.52 10.37
C TYR A 150 3.56 23.77 9.26
N GLN A 151 3.62 22.43 9.35
CA GLN A 151 4.35 21.57 8.42
C GLN A 151 3.72 21.52 7.02
N ASN A 152 2.39 21.69 6.91
CA ASN A 152 1.66 21.61 5.65
C ASN A 152 1.28 22.97 5.05
N LEU A 153 1.68 24.08 5.68
CA LEU A 153 1.29 25.43 5.29
C LEU A 153 1.55 25.72 3.80
N PHE A 154 2.71 25.31 3.27
CA PHE A 154 3.05 25.54 1.87
C PHE A 154 2.15 24.78 0.89
N TYR A 155 1.61 23.61 1.26
CA TYR A 155 0.64 22.90 0.43
C TYR A 155 -0.69 23.65 0.34
N TYR A 156 -1.18 24.21 1.46
CA TYR A 156 -2.38 25.04 1.47
C TYR A 156 -2.15 26.36 0.71
N GLU A 157 -0.99 26.98 0.86
CA GLU A 157 -0.70 28.20 0.10
C GLU A 157 -0.59 27.92 -1.41
N ALA A 158 0.03 26.80 -1.81
CA ALA A 158 0.05 26.36 -3.20
C ALA A 158 -1.36 26.10 -3.76
N SER A 159 -2.25 25.47 -2.98
CA SER A 159 -3.64 25.23 -3.41
C SER A 159 -4.44 26.52 -3.52
N ARG A 160 -4.23 27.49 -2.62
CA ARG A 160 -4.81 28.85 -2.68
C ARG A 160 -4.34 29.60 -3.93
N ILE A 161 -3.03 29.58 -4.22
CA ILE A 161 -2.45 30.20 -5.42
C ILE A 161 -3.02 29.55 -6.68
N LEU A 162 -3.15 28.22 -6.72
CA LEU A 162 -3.72 27.52 -7.87
C LEU A 162 -5.19 27.89 -8.10
N THR A 163 -5.96 28.02 -7.01
CA THR A 163 -7.36 28.48 -7.06
C THR A 163 -7.47 29.89 -7.64
N LEU A 164 -6.57 30.79 -7.24
CA LEU A 164 -6.52 32.16 -7.77
C LEU A 164 -6.17 32.19 -9.27
N LYS A 165 -5.24 31.34 -9.70
CA LYS A 165 -4.79 31.27 -11.11
C LYS A 165 -5.80 30.60 -12.04
N HIS A 166 -6.63 29.69 -11.53
CA HIS A 166 -7.55 28.87 -12.32
C HIS A 166 -8.98 28.89 -11.74
N PRO A 167 -9.67 30.05 -11.79
CA PRO A 167 -11.03 30.17 -11.26
C PRO A 167 -12.00 29.21 -11.97
N GLY A 168 -12.75 28.42 -11.20
CA GLY A 168 -13.71 27.43 -11.72
C GLY A 168 -13.10 26.06 -12.09
N ASP A 169 -11.77 25.93 -12.06
CA ASP A 169 -11.08 24.67 -12.33
C ASP A 169 -10.56 23.99 -11.05
N VAL A 170 -10.70 24.62 -9.89
CA VAL A 170 -10.21 24.13 -8.60
C VAL A 170 -11.36 24.07 -7.60
N ILE A 171 -11.51 22.93 -6.91
CA ILE A 171 -12.38 22.79 -5.75
C ILE A 171 -11.64 22.24 -4.54
N HIS A 172 -12.15 22.56 -3.34
CA HIS A 172 -11.62 22.11 -2.05
C HIS A 172 -12.62 21.23 -1.31
N VAL A 173 -12.22 20.00 -0.99
CA VAL A 173 -12.98 19.06 -0.16
C VAL A 173 -12.30 18.96 1.19
N HIS A 174 -13.04 19.20 2.27
CA HIS A 174 -12.53 19.11 3.63
C HIS A 174 -13.13 17.91 4.37
N VAL A 175 -12.30 16.92 4.68
CA VAL A 175 -12.67 15.75 5.47
C VAL A 175 -12.51 16.09 6.96
N SER A 176 -13.58 15.92 7.74
CA SER A 176 -13.56 16.29 9.16
C SER A 176 -14.40 15.33 10.00
N TYR A 177 -14.03 15.19 11.27
CA TYR A 177 -14.68 14.29 12.22
C TYR A 177 -15.73 14.95 13.08
N LEU A 178 -16.85 14.24 13.27
CA LEU A 178 -17.91 14.58 14.20
C LEU A 178 -17.91 13.56 15.34
N PRO A 179 -17.19 13.84 16.45
CA PRO A 179 -17.21 12.94 17.59
C PRO A 179 -18.62 12.85 18.19
N THR A 180 -19.00 11.66 18.63
CA THR A 180 -20.24 11.42 19.37
C THR A 180 -19.88 10.97 20.79
N PRO A 181 -19.63 11.90 21.73
CA PRO A 181 -19.30 11.54 23.10
C PRO A 181 -20.40 10.64 23.70
N PRO A 182 -20.08 9.43 24.22
CA PRO A 182 -21.10 8.47 24.64
C PRO A 182 -22.08 9.03 25.69
N HIS A 183 -21.59 9.88 26.59
CA HIS A 183 -22.40 10.52 27.64
C HIS A 183 -23.38 11.58 27.11
N LEU A 184 -23.21 12.07 25.88
CA LEU A 184 -24.09 13.06 25.23
C LEU A 184 -25.00 12.42 24.19
N GLY A 185 -24.58 11.33 23.56
CA GLY A 185 -25.36 10.59 22.58
C GLY A 185 -25.63 11.34 21.26
N GLU A 186 -25.00 12.50 21.04
CA GLU A 186 -25.17 13.30 19.82
C GLU A 186 -23.84 13.71 19.17
N PRO A 187 -23.76 13.71 17.82
CA PRO A 187 -22.57 14.18 17.10
C PRO A 187 -22.32 15.67 17.35
N LYS A 188 -21.08 16.01 17.71
CA LYS A 188 -20.66 17.39 17.96
C LYS A 188 -20.04 18.00 16.71
N THR A 189 -20.63 19.11 16.28
CA THR A 189 -20.24 19.84 15.07
C THR A 189 -19.15 20.89 15.31
N LYS A 190 -18.86 21.24 16.57
CA LYS A 190 -17.93 22.31 16.93
C LYS A 190 -16.48 22.08 16.45
N PRO A 191 -15.90 20.87 16.56
CA PRO A 191 -14.54 20.63 16.07
C PRO A 191 -14.41 20.89 14.56
N THR A 192 -15.37 20.41 13.78
CA THR A 192 -15.41 20.66 12.33
C THR A 192 -15.53 22.16 12.01
N GLN A 193 -16.36 22.91 12.76
CA GLN A 193 -16.46 24.38 12.59
C GLN A 193 -15.12 25.09 12.85
N GLN A 194 -14.35 24.66 13.84
CA GLN A 194 -13.02 25.22 14.13
C GLN A 194 -12.02 24.89 13.03
N SER A 195 -12.07 23.65 12.53
CA SER A 195 -11.22 23.21 11.41
C SER A 195 -11.47 24.02 10.13
N VAL A 196 -12.75 24.24 9.78
CA VAL A 196 -13.10 25.09 8.63
C VAL A 196 -12.64 26.54 8.84
N ARG A 197 -12.75 27.09 10.06
CA ARG A 197 -12.22 28.43 10.35
C ARG A 197 -10.71 28.53 10.19
N ALA A 198 -9.97 27.48 10.56
CA ALA A 198 -8.53 27.43 10.34
C ALA A 198 -8.22 27.44 8.83
N LEU A 199 -8.95 26.64 8.03
CA LEU A 199 -8.82 26.65 6.57
C LEU A 199 -9.16 28.04 5.97
N ASN A 200 -10.22 28.69 6.46
CA ASN A 200 -10.58 30.05 6.06
C ASN A 200 -9.51 31.09 6.40
N SER A 201 -8.83 30.94 7.55
CA SER A 201 -7.73 31.83 7.92
C SER A 201 -6.52 31.74 6.98
N MET A 202 -6.40 30.64 6.23
CA MET A 202 -5.43 30.44 5.15
C MET A 202 -5.97 30.92 3.78
N GLY A 203 -7.12 31.61 3.75
CA GLY A 203 -7.73 32.11 2.53
C GLY A 203 -8.44 31.05 1.68
N ILE A 204 -8.75 29.88 2.25
CA ILE A 204 -9.41 28.77 1.54
C ILE A 204 -10.83 28.58 2.09
N GLN A 205 -11.82 28.64 1.21
CA GLN A 205 -13.20 28.25 1.50
C GLN A 205 -13.43 26.84 0.95
N PRO A 206 -13.79 25.85 1.77
CA PRO A 206 -14.11 24.53 1.26
C PRO A 206 -15.40 24.56 0.43
N ASP A 207 -15.39 23.88 -0.71
CA ASP A 207 -16.55 23.63 -1.56
C ASP A 207 -17.43 22.51 -1.04
N PHE A 208 -16.82 21.53 -0.36
CA PHE A 208 -17.48 20.37 0.22
C PHE A 208 -16.92 20.06 1.61
N ILE A 209 -17.79 19.53 2.49
CA ILE A 209 -17.36 18.92 3.75
C ILE A 209 -17.77 17.45 3.74
N ILE A 210 -16.79 16.55 3.88
CA ILE A 210 -17.06 15.14 4.17
C ILE A 210 -17.08 14.98 5.70
N ALA A 211 -18.28 14.82 6.23
CA ALA A 211 -18.54 14.68 7.66
C ALA A 211 -18.42 13.21 8.08
N ARG A 212 -17.24 12.82 8.57
CA ARG A 212 -16.99 11.49 9.15
C ARG A 212 -17.65 11.37 10.52
N SER A 213 -18.41 10.31 10.73
CA SER A 213 -19.15 10.08 11.98
C SER A 213 -19.47 8.59 12.18
N GLU A 214 -19.85 8.20 13.39
CA GLU A 214 -20.31 6.83 13.67
C GLU A 214 -21.65 6.50 12.97
N LYS A 215 -22.51 7.51 12.80
CA LYS A 215 -23.88 7.37 12.28
C LYS A 215 -24.18 8.42 11.21
N PRO A 216 -25.19 8.20 10.34
CA PRO A 216 -25.60 9.18 9.33
C PRO A 216 -25.95 10.55 9.93
N LEU A 217 -25.57 11.60 9.22
CA LEU A 217 -25.78 12.98 9.65
C LEU A 217 -27.22 13.45 9.37
N ASP A 218 -27.91 13.87 10.42
CA ASP A 218 -29.26 14.42 10.28
C ASP A 218 -29.27 15.83 9.64
N LYS A 219 -30.48 16.26 9.24
CA LYS A 219 -30.70 17.57 8.62
C LYS A 219 -30.30 18.73 9.54
N ARG A 220 -30.58 18.64 10.85
CA ARG A 220 -30.29 19.72 11.81
C ARG A 220 -28.80 20.00 11.91
N ARG A 221 -27.95 18.97 11.94
CA ARG A 221 -26.49 19.14 11.97
C ARG A 221 -25.97 19.65 10.62
N ARG A 222 -26.54 19.20 9.49
CA ARG A 222 -26.22 19.75 8.16
C ARG A 222 -26.53 21.24 8.04
N ASP A 223 -27.73 21.65 8.42
CA ASP A 223 -28.14 23.07 8.38
C ASP A 223 -27.28 23.93 9.32
N ARG A 224 -26.82 23.35 10.44
CA ARG A 224 -25.88 24.01 11.34
C ARG A 224 -24.53 24.25 10.66
N PHE A 225 -23.98 23.26 9.99
CA PHE A 225 -22.74 23.47 9.23
C PHE A 225 -22.91 24.50 8.12
N SER A 226 -24.06 24.50 7.43
CA SER A 226 -24.34 25.50 6.41
C SER A 226 -24.17 26.93 6.93
N LEU A 227 -24.77 27.21 8.09
CA LEU A 227 -24.66 28.51 8.76
C LEU A 227 -23.25 28.81 9.29
N PHE A 228 -22.61 27.87 9.99
CA PHE A 228 -21.36 28.13 10.72
C PHE A 228 -20.08 27.99 9.88
N CYS A 229 -20.16 27.29 8.75
CA CYS A 229 -19.04 27.02 7.85
C CYS A 229 -19.18 27.73 6.49
N ASN A 230 -20.26 28.51 6.29
CA ASN A 230 -20.55 29.25 5.06
C ASN A 230 -20.55 28.33 3.81
N ILE A 231 -21.23 27.18 3.92
CA ILE A 231 -21.30 26.15 2.87
C ILE A 231 -22.77 25.78 2.63
N ARG A 232 -23.14 25.28 1.46
CA ARG A 232 -24.54 24.86 1.23
C ARG A 232 -24.84 23.54 1.95
N SER A 233 -26.09 23.36 2.38
CA SER A 233 -26.48 22.13 3.11
C SER A 233 -26.28 20.87 2.27
N GLU A 234 -26.50 20.96 0.96
CA GLU A 234 -26.31 19.90 -0.02
C GLU A 234 -24.83 19.55 -0.28
N ASP A 235 -23.90 20.46 0.01
CA ASP A 235 -22.46 20.27 -0.17
C ASP A 235 -21.78 19.61 1.07
N ILE A 236 -22.59 19.26 2.08
CA ILE A 236 -22.15 18.50 3.24
C ILE A 236 -22.50 17.02 3.03
N ILE A 237 -21.47 16.21 2.83
CA ILE A 237 -21.56 14.79 2.52
C ILE A 237 -21.43 14.01 3.83
N SER A 238 -22.48 13.26 4.19
CA SER A 238 -22.45 12.37 5.35
C SER A 238 -21.59 11.15 5.02
N SER A 239 -20.61 10.82 5.86
CA SER A 239 -19.78 9.63 5.66
C SER A 239 -19.70 8.85 6.98
N PRO A 240 -20.72 8.02 7.27
CA PRO A 240 -20.71 7.20 8.47
C PRO A 240 -19.62 6.13 8.42
N ASP A 241 -19.36 5.48 9.54
CA ASP A 241 -18.54 4.27 9.57
C ASP A 241 -19.18 3.18 8.69
N ALA A 242 -18.33 2.55 7.88
CA ALA A 242 -18.70 1.47 6.98
C ALA A 242 -18.12 0.15 7.50
N GLU A 243 -18.79 -0.96 7.21
CA GLU A 243 -18.26 -2.30 7.52
C GLU A 243 -17.02 -2.60 6.68
N THR A 244 -16.97 -2.03 5.47
CA THR A 244 -15.81 -2.07 4.61
C THR A 244 -15.58 -0.75 3.88
N VAL A 245 -14.31 -0.38 3.69
CA VAL A 245 -13.91 0.86 2.99
C VAL A 245 -14.47 0.94 1.56
N TYR A 246 -14.71 -0.21 0.94
CA TYR A 246 -15.27 -0.31 -0.42
C TYR A 246 -16.74 0.15 -0.52
N GLU A 247 -17.44 0.37 0.60
CA GLU A 247 -18.78 0.97 0.63
C GLU A 247 -18.75 2.49 0.42
N VAL A 248 -17.63 3.17 0.73
CA VAL A 248 -17.54 4.64 0.72
C VAL A 248 -17.88 5.26 -0.65
N PRO A 249 -17.42 4.72 -1.81
CA PRO A 249 -17.86 5.20 -3.11
C PRO A 249 -19.37 5.12 -3.31
N LEU A 250 -20.02 4.06 -2.82
CA LEU A 250 -21.46 3.88 -2.95
C LEU A 250 -22.21 4.89 -2.07
N GLN A 251 -21.74 5.13 -0.85
CA GLN A 251 -22.28 6.17 0.04
C GLN A 251 -22.18 7.58 -0.57
N PHE A 252 -21.10 7.87 -1.28
CA PHE A 252 -20.92 9.14 -1.99
C PHE A 252 -21.84 9.26 -3.20
N HIS A 253 -21.99 8.17 -3.94
CA HIS A 253 -22.89 8.08 -5.09
C HIS A 253 -24.36 8.28 -4.68
N GLU A 254 -24.82 7.62 -3.60
CA GLU A 254 -26.18 7.77 -3.05
C GLU A 254 -26.54 9.22 -2.66
N GLN A 255 -25.53 10.05 -2.36
CA GLN A 255 -25.70 11.46 -2.01
C GLN A 255 -25.50 12.42 -3.20
N SER A 256 -25.46 11.87 -4.42
CA SER A 256 -25.21 12.59 -5.68
C SER A 256 -23.94 13.44 -5.62
N PHE A 257 -22.92 13.00 -4.86
CA PHE A 257 -21.73 13.81 -4.62
C PHE A 257 -20.98 14.10 -5.93
N LEU A 258 -20.84 13.09 -6.80
CA LEU A 258 -20.18 13.24 -8.10
C LEU A 258 -20.87 14.30 -8.99
N SER A 259 -22.20 14.30 -9.04
CA SER A 259 -22.97 15.29 -9.80
C SER A 259 -22.66 16.72 -9.34
N LYS A 260 -22.56 16.94 -8.03
CA LYS A 260 -22.20 18.24 -7.45
C LYS A 260 -20.76 18.63 -7.77
N VAL A 261 -19.83 17.67 -7.72
CA VAL A 261 -18.43 17.89 -8.11
C VAL A 261 -18.35 18.32 -9.58
N CYS A 262 -19.03 17.60 -10.48
CA CYS A 262 -19.07 17.94 -11.90
C CYS A 262 -19.65 19.35 -12.11
N GLN A 263 -20.75 19.68 -11.42
CA GLN A 263 -21.36 21.01 -11.50
C GLN A 263 -20.40 22.13 -11.11
N LYS A 264 -19.68 22.00 -9.98
CA LYS A 264 -18.75 23.04 -9.52
C LYS A 264 -17.52 23.20 -10.41
N LEU A 265 -17.08 22.12 -11.07
CA LEU A 265 -15.94 22.12 -11.99
C LEU A 265 -16.32 22.41 -13.45
N GLY A 266 -17.62 22.59 -13.75
CA GLY A 266 -18.12 22.77 -15.11
C GLY A 266 -17.88 21.54 -16.01
N LEU A 267 -17.92 20.35 -15.43
CA LEU A 267 -17.78 19.06 -16.11
C LEU A 267 -19.15 18.49 -16.48
N GLU A 268 -19.20 17.70 -17.55
CA GLU A 268 -20.40 16.95 -17.92
C GLU A 268 -20.63 15.81 -16.91
N TYR A 269 -21.88 15.64 -16.46
CA TYR A 269 -22.20 14.53 -15.57
C TYR A 269 -22.57 13.29 -16.39
N HIS A 270 -21.79 12.22 -16.20
CA HIS A 270 -22.16 10.89 -16.66
C HIS A 270 -22.39 9.98 -15.46
N GLU A 271 -23.44 9.17 -15.52
CA GLU A 271 -23.73 8.19 -14.48
C GLU A 271 -22.56 7.17 -14.38
N PRO A 272 -21.97 6.94 -13.20
CA PRO A 272 -20.86 6.02 -13.05
C PRO A 272 -21.31 4.56 -13.22
N GLU A 273 -20.51 3.74 -13.90
CA GLU A 273 -20.71 2.29 -13.95
C GLU A 273 -20.21 1.66 -12.62
N LEU A 274 -21.13 1.05 -11.86
CA LEU A 274 -20.85 0.57 -10.50
C LEU A 274 -21.14 -0.92 -10.29
N SER A 275 -21.57 -1.67 -11.32
CA SER A 275 -22.11 -3.02 -11.14
C SER A 275 -21.09 -4.01 -10.56
N GLU A 276 -19.84 -3.96 -11.02
CA GLU A 276 -18.75 -4.79 -10.50
C GLU A 276 -18.41 -4.43 -9.05
N TRP A 277 -18.39 -3.14 -8.73
CA TRP A 277 -18.07 -2.65 -7.38
C TRP A 277 -19.18 -2.97 -6.37
N GLN A 278 -20.44 -2.83 -6.77
CA GLN A 278 -21.58 -3.28 -5.97
C GLN A 278 -21.53 -4.79 -5.73
N SER A 279 -21.16 -5.57 -6.76
CA SER A 279 -20.98 -7.02 -6.64
C SER A 279 -19.84 -7.39 -5.69
N LEU A 280 -18.72 -6.65 -5.73
CA LEU A 280 -17.63 -6.78 -4.77
C LEU A 280 -18.12 -6.53 -3.34
N VAL A 281 -18.74 -5.39 -3.05
CA VAL A 281 -19.24 -5.04 -1.72
C VAL A 281 -20.23 -6.10 -1.22
N LYS A 282 -21.17 -6.53 -2.07
CA LYS A 282 -22.10 -7.62 -1.74
C LYS A 282 -21.34 -8.90 -1.40
N LYS A 283 -20.32 -9.25 -2.18
CA LYS A 283 -19.49 -10.44 -1.92
C LYS A 283 -18.77 -10.32 -0.59
N ILE A 284 -18.16 -9.19 -0.27
CA ILE A 284 -17.45 -8.93 0.99
C ILE A 284 -18.38 -9.20 2.17
N LYS A 285 -19.58 -8.58 2.17
CA LYS A 285 -20.56 -8.64 3.27
C LYS A 285 -21.32 -9.96 3.37
N SER A 286 -21.32 -10.76 2.29
CA SER A 286 -22.01 -12.06 2.31
C SER A 286 -21.33 -13.04 3.28
N PRO A 287 -22.10 -13.83 4.05
CA PRO A 287 -21.55 -14.89 4.89
C PRO A 287 -20.70 -15.86 4.07
N LYS A 288 -19.51 -16.18 4.59
CA LYS A 288 -18.57 -17.08 3.92
C LYS A 288 -18.85 -18.53 4.30
N LYS A 289 -18.64 -19.45 3.36
CA LYS A 289 -18.97 -20.87 3.54
C LYS A 289 -18.02 -21.61 4.47
N LYS A 290 -16.72 -21.27 4.39
CA LYS A 290 -15.66 -21.95 5.14
C LYS A 290 -14.87 -20.94 5.95
N LYS A 291 -14.42 -21.37 7.14
CA LYS A 291 -13.55 -20.59 8.01
C LYS A 291 -12.18 -21.24 8.03
N ILE A 292 -11.14 -20.44 7.80
CA ILE A 292 -9.76 -20.91 7.89
C ILE A 292 -8.97 -19.98 8.81
N THR A 293 -7.93 -20.56 9.41
CA THR A 293 -7.02 -19.85 10.32
C THR A 293 -5.65 -19.83 9.68
N ILE A 294 -5.05 -18.64 9.54
CA ILE A 294 -3.74 -18.45 8.92
C ILE A 294 -2.80 -17.83 9.95
N ALA A 295 -1.66 -18.47 10.20
CA ALA A 295 -0.61 -17.88 11.02
C ALA A 295 0.24 -16.91 10.19
N ILE A 296 0.55 -15.74 10.74
CA ILE A 296 1.54 -14.81 10.20
C ILE A 296 2.67 -14.71 11.23
N VAL A 297 3.85 -15.22 10.89
CA VAL A 297 5.03 -15.25 11.77
C VAL A 297 6.02 -14.17 11.34
N GLY A 298 6.19 -13.13 12.15
CA GLY A 298 6.85 -11.88 11.76
C GLY A 298 7.47 -11.08 12.93
N LYS A 299 8.12 -9.96 12.63
CA LYS A 299 8.93 -9.17 13.61
C LYS A 299 8.26 -7.91 14.17
N TYR A 300 7.22 -7.42 13.50
CA TYR A 300 6.73 -6.04 13.66
C TYR A 300 5.25 -6.01 14.07
N PHE A 301 4.91 -6.60 15.21
CA PHE A 301 3.50 -6.75 15.63
C PHE A 301 3.10 -6.00 16.90
N LYS A 302 4.06 -5.45 17.65
CA LYS A 302 3.79 -4.85 18.96
C LYS A 302 4.54 -3.54 19.15
N THR A 303 3.80 -2.51 19.53
CA THR A 303 4.29 -1.38 20.33
C THR A 303 3.47 -1.29 21.60
N GLY A 304 4.09 -1.61 22.74
CA GLY A 304 3.37 -1.73 24.00
C GLY A 304 2.28 -2.80 23.93
N GLU A 305 1.02 -2.42 24.18
CA GLU A 305 -0.14 -3.33 24.21
C GLU A 305 -0.89 -3.43 22.87
N TYR A 306 -0.51 -2.66 21.84
CA TYR A 306 -1.29 -2.55 20.60
C TYR A 306 -0.72 -3.40 19.46
N GLN A 307 -1.62 -4.05 18.70
CA GLN A 307 -1.29 -4.73 17.44
C GLN A 307 -1.39 -3.75 16.28
N LEU A 308 -0.28 -3.50 15.59
CA LEU A 308 -0.21 -2.60 14.44
C LEU A 308 -0.56 -3.37 13.16
N ARG A 309 -1.84 -3.36 12.76
CA ARG A 309 -2.27 -3.90 11.45
C ARG A 309 -1.59 -3.16 10.28
N ASP A 310 -1.27 -1.89 10.50
CA ASP A 310 -0.70 -0.98 9.50
C ASP A 310 0.70 -1.36 9.05
N SER A 311 1.48 -2.05 9.89
CA SER A 311 2.82 -2.54 9.53
C SER A 311 2.79 -3.69 8.49
N TYR A 312 1.61 -4.19 8.11
CA TYR A 312 1.43 -5.21 7.08
C TYR A 312 0.14 -4.98 6.27
N ALA A 313 -0.26 -3.71 6.06
CA ALA A 313 -1.54 -3.38 5.45
C ALA A 313 -1.75 -4.04 4.08
N ALA A 314 -0.74 -3.98 3.19
CA ALA A 314 -0.82 -4.59 1.85
C ALA A 314 -0.97 -6.11 1.91
N LEU A 315 -0.29 -6.79 2.85
CA LEU A 315 -0.43 -8.23 3.07
C LEU A 315 -1.85 -8.57 3.51
N MET A 316 -2.41 -7.81 4.45
CA MET A 316 -3.76 -8.03 4.93
C MET A 316 -4.79 -7.85 3.82
N ASP A 317 -4.63 -6.81 3.00
CA ASP A 317 -5.50 -6.59 1.83
C ASP A 317 -5.37 -7.75 0.83
N ALA A 318 -4.16 -8.24 0.56
CA ALA A 318 -3.98 -9.36 -0.36
C ALA A 318 -4.65 -10.66 0.13
N ILE A 319 -4.59 -10.93 1.44
CA ILE A 319 -5.30 -12.04 2.07
C ILE A 319 -6.81 -11.84 1.94
N ASP A 320 -7.32 -10.66 2.28
CA ASP A 320 -8.75 -10.33 2.22
C ASP A 320 -9.29 -10.46 0.79
N HIS A 321 -8.60 -9.89 -0.20
CA HIS A 321 -8.94 -10.00 -1.62
C HIS A 321 -9.05 -11.47 -2.08
N ALA A 322 -8.04 -12.28 -1.73
CA ALA A 322 -8.01 -13.71 -2.06
C ALA A 322 -9.08 -14.51 -1.32
N ALA A 323 -9.38 -14.16 -0.07
CA ALA A 323 -10.42 -14.78 0.74
C ALA A 323 -11.81 -14.54 0.15
N TRP A 324 -12.10 -13.31 -0.29
CA TRP A 324 -13.39 -12.98 -0.87
C TRP A 324 -13.65 -13.78 -2.14
N VAL A 325 -12.66 -13.90 -3.03
CA VAL A 325 -12.84 -14.67 -4.27
C VAL A 325 -12.94 -16.18 -4.06
N ASN A 326 -12.36 -16.69 -2.98
CA ASN A 326 -12.47 -18.10 -2.58
C ASN A 326 -13.65 -18.39 -1.63
N ASP A 327 -14.52 -17.41 -1.36
CA ASP A 327 -15.68 -17.55 -0.46
C ASP A 327 -15.30 -18.06 0.95
N ALA A 328 -14.17 -17.56 1.46
CA ALA A 328 -13.57 -17.93 2.72
C ALA A 328 -13.63 -16.79 3.75
N GLN A 329 -13.86 -17.14 5.01
CA GLN A 329 -13.62 -16.27 6.15
C GLN A 329 -12.25 -16.62 6.73
N VAL A 330 -11.31 -15.69 6.65
CA VAL A 330 -9.96 -15.87 7.18
C VAL A 330 -9.88 -15.27 8.58
N LYS A 331 -9.38 -16.05 9.54
CA LYS A 331 -8.92 -15.57 10.83
C LYS A 331 -7.39 -15.56 10.80
N THR A 332 -6.78 -14.38 10.89
CA THR A 332 -5.32 -14.26 11.00
C THR A 332 -4.88 -14.38 12.45
N LEU A 333 -3.83 -15.15 12.70
CA LEU A 333 -3.14 -15.24 13.98
C LEU A 333 -1.74 -14.67 13.83
N TRP A 334 -1.48 -13.59 14.54
CA TRP A 334 -0.18 -12.94 14.57
C TRP A 334 0.71 -13.61 15.62
N ILE A 335 1.86 -14.10 15.20
CA ILE A 335 2.79 -14.84 16.06
C ILE A 335 4.14 -14.15 15.99
N ASP A 336 4.55 -13.58 17.12
CA ASP A 336 5.86 -12.95 17.28
C ASP A 336 6.98 -13.97 16.99
N ALA A 337 7.83 -13.65 16.01
CA ALA A 337 8.92 -14.53 15.62
C ALA A 337 9.92 -14.77 16.78
N GLU A 338 10.17 -13.79 17.64
CA GLU A 338 11.06 -13.97 18.81
C GLU A 338 10.44 -14.95 19.82
N LYS A 339 9.11 -15.03 19.89
CA LYS A 339 8.43 -16.03 20.72
C LYS A 339 8.62 -17.44 20.15
N VAL A 340 8.56 -17.59 18.81
CA VAL A 340 8.83 -18.87 18.15
C VAL A 340 10.29 -19.28 18.33
N GLU A 341 11.21 -18.34 18.31
CA GLU A 341 12.64 -18.58 18.57
C GLU A 341 12.89 -19.13 19.98
N GLN A 342 12.24 -18.54 20.99
CA GLN A 342 12.39 -18.96 22.38
C GLN A 342 11.68 -20.27 22.72
N GLN A 343 10.46 -20.47 22.19
CA GLN A 343 9.58 -21.57 22.59
C GLN A 343 9.55 -22.72 21.57
N GLY A 344 10.09 -22.51 20.37
CA GLY A 344 10.03 -23.44 19.26
C GLY A 344 8.63 -23.60 18.67
N GLU A 345 8.43 -24.74 18.01
CA GLU A 345 7.16 -25.11 17.34
C GLU A 345 5.90 -24.99 18.22
N PRO A 346 5.92 -25.28 19.54
CA PRO A 346 4.75 -25.09 20.41
C PRO A 346 4.17 -23.67 20.44
N ALA A 347 4.93 -22.65 20.03
CA ALA A 347 4.40 -21.29 19.89
C ALA A 347 3.45 -21.12 18.69
N ILE A 348 3.48 -22.06 17.72
CA ILE A 348 2.65 -22.05 16.52
C ILE A 348 1.44 -22.96 16.76
N PRO A 349 0.22 -22.41 16.91
CA PRO A 349 -0.98 -23.22 17.07
C PRO A 349 -1.33 -23.96 15.78
N SER A 350 -2.25 -24.92 15.88
CA SER A 350 -2.80 -25.57 14.70
C SER A 350 -3.50 -24.55 13.78
N VAL A 351 -3.05 -24.49 12.53
CA VAL A 351 -3.51 -23.55 11.51
C VAL A 351 -3.64 -24.24 10.16
N HIS A 352 -4.40 -23.62 9.26
CA HIS A 352 -4.67 -24.13 7.91
C HIS A 352 -3.67 -23.59 6.87
N GLY A 353 -2.90 -22.56 7.25
CA GLY A 353 -1.85 -21.96 6.42
C GLY A 353 -0.90 -21.12 7.26
N LEU A 354 0.31 -20.91 6.75
CA LEU A 354 1.37 -20.13 7.39
C LEU A 354 2.01 -19.17 6.39
N ILE A 355 2.16 -17.90 6.78
CA ILE A 355 2.86 -16.87 6.03
C ILE A 355 4.05 -16.39 6.85
N VAL A 356 5.22 -16.29 6.21
CA VAL A 356 6.35 -15.52 6.73
C VAL A 356 6.52 -14.29 5.82
N PRO A 357 6.26 -13.07 6.35
CA PRO A 357 6.23 -11.86 5.54
C PRO A 357 7.63 -11.26 5.37
N ILE A 358 7.67 -10.04 4.82
CA ILE A 358 8.88 -9.21 4.78
C ILE A 358 9.52 -9.04 6.17
N GLY A 359 10.85 -8.95 6.20
CA GLY A 359 11.65 -8.75 7.39
C GLY A 359 13.10 -8.45 7.04
N TRP A 360 13.89 -8.04 8.04
CA TRP A 360 15.30 -7.66 7.87
C TRP A 360 16.10 -7.96 9.13
N GLY A 361 17.40 -8.19 8.98
CA GLY A 361 18.37 -8.38 10.06
C GLY A 361 18.15 -9.62 10.92
N GLU A 362 19.01 -9.79 11.93
CA GLU A 362 19.09 -11.01 12.74
C GLU A 362 17.89 -11.23 13.68
N ARG A 363 17.34 -10.16 14.29
CA ARG A 363 16.29 -10.25 15.32
C ARG A 363 15.08 -11.06 14.84
N GLY A 364 14.72 -12.15 15.54
CA GLY A 364 13.55 -12.98 15.21
C GLY A 364 13.68 -13.81 13.93
N SER A 365 14.86 -13.83 13.29
CA SER A 365 15.09 -14.61 12.06
C SER A 365 15.02 -16.12 12.31
N GLU A 366 15.58 -16.61 13.42
CA GLU A 366 15.55 -18.02 13.80
C GLU A 366 14.12 -18.53 14.02
N GLY A 367 13.25 -17.72 14.64
CA GLY A 367 11.83 -18.06 14.77
C GLY A 367 11.10 -18.15 13.43
N MET A 368 11.42 -17.30 12.47
CA MET A 368 10.88 -17.38 11.10
C MET A 368 11.42 -18.59 10.33
N ILE A 369 12.71 -18.92 10.46
CA ILE A 369 13.33 -20.15 9.91
C ILE A 369 12.60 -21.37 10.47
N ALA A 370 12.41 -21.42 11.79
CA ALA A 370 11.69 -22.50 12.46
C ALA A 370 10.24 -22.63 11.95
N ALA A 371 9.55 -21.51 11.73
CA ALA A 371 8.19 -21.51 11.18
C ALA A 371 8.13 -22.06 9.74
N ALA A 372 9.10 -21.69 8.89
CA ALA A 372 9.20 -22.20 7.52
C ALA A 372 9.47 -23.71 7.49
N GLY A 373 10.34 -24.21 8.38
CA GLY A 373 10.60 -25.65 8.56
C GLY A 373 9.39 -26.40 9.12
N PHE A 374 8.71 -25.81 10.11
CA PHE A 374 7.50 -26.37 10.73
C PHE A 374 6.39 -26.56 9.71
N ALA A 375 6.11 -25.54 8.88
CA ALA A 375 5.10 -25.63 7.83
C ALA A 375 5.41 -26.76 6.84
N ARG A 376 6.68 -26.86 6.42
CA ARG A 376 7.17 -27.91 5.51
C ARG A 376 6.97 -29.32 6.07
N ARG A 377 7.39 -29.56 7.31
CA ARG A 377 7.29 -30.88 7.97
C ARG A 377 5.84 -31.32 8.15
N ASN A 378 4.98 -30.38 8.55
CA ASN A 378 3.58 -30.66 8.87
C ASN A 378 2.64 -30.52 7.67
N LYS A 379 3.18 -30.30 6.46
CA LYS A 379 2.40 -30.13 5.23
C LYS A 379 1.36 -29.00 5.30
N ILE A 380 1.65 -27.96 6.08
CA ILE A 380 0.80 -26.77 6.21
C ILE A 380 1.11 -25.85 5.02
N PRO A 381 0.12 -25.46 4.20
CA PRO A 381 0.30 -24.49 3.13
C PRO A 381 1.16 -23.30 3.57
N TYR A 382 2.22 -23.03 2.83
CA TYR A 382 3.24 -22.03 3.18
C TYR A 382 3.42 -21.01 2.06
N LEU A 383 3.41 -19.73 2.42
CA LEU A 383 3.76 -18.62 1.55
C LEU A 383 4.83 -17.74 2.21
N GLY A 384 6.05 -17.77 1.66
CA GLY A 384 7.17 -16.92 2.11
C GLY A 384 7.33 -15.70 1.19
N LEU A 385 7.34 -14.49 1.76
CA LEU A 385 7.43 -13.23 1.01
C LEU A 385 8.78 -12.57 1.28
N CYS A 386 9.57 -12.34 0.23
CA CYS A 386 10.90 -11.74 0.30
C CYS A 386 11.80 -12.44 1.34
N TYR A 387 11.98 -11.85 2.52
CA TYR A 387 12.70 -12.48 3.64
C TYR A 387 12.13 -13.85 4.01
N GLY A 388 10.81 -14.05 3.91
CA GLY A 388 10.20 -15.36 4.09
C GLY A 388 10.71 -16.41 3.10
N MET A 389 10.92 -16.05 1.83
CA MET A 389 11.55 -16.95 0.86
C MET A 389 12.98 -17.29 1.26
N GLN A 390 13.77 -16.26 1.60
CA GLN A 390 15.16 -16.43 2.01
C GLN A 390 15.30 -17.35 3.23
N LEU A 391 14.45 -17.17 4.23
CA LEU A 391 14.48 -18.00 5.43
C LEU A 391 13.94 -19.42 5.21
N ALA A 392 13.04 -19.61 4.24
CA ALA A 392 12.66 -20.95 3.79
C ALA A 392 13.83 -21.70 3.13
N VAL A 393 14.68 -21.00 2.36
CA VAL A 393 15.93 -21.55 1.80
C VAL A 393 16.87 -21.97 2.92
N VAL A 394 17.06 -21.12 3.93
CA VAL A 394 17.90 -21.45 5.11
C VAL A 394 17.36 -22.66 5.86
N ALA A 395 16.06 -22.71 6.14
CA ALA A 395 15.41 -23.85 6.79
C ALA A 395 15.62 -25.15 5.99
N PHE A 396 15.47 -25.09 4.67
CA PHE A 396 15.68 -26.25 3.79
C PHE A 396 17.14 -26.72 3.81
N ALA A 397 18.11 -25.82 3.75
CA ALA A 397 19.54 -26.17 3.83
C ALA A 397 19.89 -26.86 5.15
N ARG A 398 19.42 -26.30 6.27
CA ARG A 398 19.71 -26.83 7.61
C ARG A 398 19.09 -28.22 7.81
N GLU A 399 17.86 -28.43 7.34
CA GLU A 399 17.07 -29.62 7.68
C GLU A 399 17.13 -30.73 6.63
N ILE A 400 17.24 -30.40 5.34
CA ILE A 400 17.24 -31.38 4.24
C ILE A 400 18.66 -31.66 3.75
N LEU A 401 19.48 -30.63 3.57
CA LEU A 401 20.88 -30.79 3.14
C LEU A 401 21.82 -31.12 4.32
N GLY A 402 21.34 -30.95 5.56
CA GLY A 402 22.13 -31.21 6.78
C GLY A 402 23.17 -30.14 7.07
N TRP A 403 23.10 -28.97 6.42
CA TRP A 403 24.03 -27.86 6.61
C TRP A 403 23.60 -27.01 7.79
N SER A 404 23.80 -27.52 9.02
CA SER A 404 23.29 -26.92 10.26
C SER A 404 23.69 -25.46 10.48
N LYS A 405 24.80 -25.01 9.89
CA LYS A 405 25.30 -23.61 9.97
C LYS A 405 24.93 -22.75 8.76
N ALA A 406 24.11 -23.24 7.82
CA ALA A 406 23.69 -22.45 6.67
C ALA A 406 22.87 -21.23 7.08
N ASP A 407 23.11 -20.10 6.45
CA ASP A 407 22.42 -18.84 6.76
C ASP A 407 22.47 -17.84 5.60
N THR A 408 21.76 -16.72 5.78
CA THR A 408 21.99 -15.49 5.03
C THR A 408 23.18 -14.73 5.60
N THR A 409 24.00 -14.14 4.72
CA THR A 409 25.08 -13.23 5.14
C THR A 409 24.56 -11.96 5.81
N GLU A 410 23.25 -11.68 5.72
CA GLU A 410 22.61 -10.60 6.47
C GLU A 410 22.60 -10.85 7.97
N ASN A 411 22.35 -12.10 8.38
CA ASN A 411 22.25 -12.50 9.78
C ASN A 411 23.61 -13.00 10.30
N SER A 412 24.33 -13.76 9.48
CA SER A 412 25.61 -14.35 9.84
C SER A 412 26.62 -14.17 8.72
N ALA A 413 27.42 -13.11 8.79
CA ALA A 413 28.43 -12.80 7.76
C ALA A 413 29.50 -13.90 7.62
N ASP A 414 29.77 -14.64 8.70
CA ASP A 414 30.80 -15.68 8.76
C ASP A 414 30.26 -17.11 8.55
N THR A 415 29.03 -17.27 8.08
CA THR A 415 28.47 -18.60 7.82
C THR A 415 29.33 -19.38 6.82
N PRO A 416 29.65 -20.67 7.08
CA PRO A 416 30.36 -21.49 6.10
C PRO A 416 29.50 -21.87 4.89
N TYR A 417 28.17 -21.66 4.97
CA TYR A 417 27.23 -21.95 3.88
C TYR A 417 26.30 -20.75 3.64
N PRO A 418 26.80 -19.67 3.00
CA PRO A 418 26.02 -18.47 2.68
C PRO A 418 25.02 -18.74 1.54
N VAL A 419 23.94 -19.45 1.85
CA VAL A 419 22.90 -19.84 0.88
C VAL A 419 22.09 -18.64 0.36
N ILE A 420 22.09 -17.55 1.12
CA ILE A 420 21.59 -16.24 0.71
C ILE A 420 22.72 -15.22 0.92
N HIS A 421 23.01 -14.38 -0.08
CA HIS A 421 24.15 -13.45 -0.04
C HIS A 421 23.88 -12.11 -0.69
N LEU A 422 24.72 -11.10 -0.40
CA LEU A 422 24.70 -9.83 -1.14
C LEU A 422 25.09 -10.05 -2.61
N MET A 423 24.45 -9.30 -3.51
CA MET A 423 24.91 -9.25 -4.89
C MET A 423 26.33 -8.65 -4.96
N PRO A 424 27.26 -9.22 -5.77
CA PRO A 424 28.62 -8.68 -5.91
C PRO A 424 28.67 -7.19 -6.29
N ALA A 425 27.79 -6.75 -7.21
CA ALA A 425 27.71 -5.35 -7.64
C ALA A 425 27.24 -4.40 -6.52
N GLN A 426 26.45 -4.88 -5.56
CA GLN A 426 25.92 -4.06 -4.45
C GLN A 426 26.95 -3.88 -3.33
N LYS A 427 27.93 -4.79 -3.21
CA LYS A 427 29.00 -4.71 -2.21
C LYS A 427 29.84 -3.43 -2.37
N GLU A 428 30.17 -3.06 -3.61
CA GLU A 428 30.95 -1.84 -3.92
C GLU A 428 30.18 -0.56 -3.56
N PHE A 429 28.85 -0.52 -3.75
CA PHE A 429 28.02 0.63 -3.38
C PHE A 429 27.80 0.76 -1.87
N MET A 430 27.73 -0.37 -1.14
CA MET A 430 27.61 -0.36 0.32
C MET A 430 28.88 0.16 1.00
N GLU A 431 30.06 -0.19 0.50
CA GLU A 431 31.34 0.34 0.99
C GLU A 431 31.43 1.88 0.87
N ARG A 432 30.70 2.47 -0.09
CA ARG A 432 30.58 3.92 -0.29
C ARG A 432 29.46 4.59 0.53
N ARG A 433 28.80 3.87 1.44
CA ARG A 433 27.67 4.37 2.27
C ARG A 433 26.49 4.95 1.47
N ALA A 434 26.29 4.51 0.23
CA ALA A 434 25.16 4.89 -0.60
C ALA A 434 23.90 4.07 -0.23
N TYR A 435 23.40 4.26 0.99
CA TYR A 435 22.15 3.65 1.45
C TYR A 435 21.00 4.13 0.55
N GLY A 436 20.31 3.20 -0.12
CA GLY A 436 19.27 3.46 -1.12
C GLY A 436 19.65 3.02 -2.54
N GLY A 437 20.90 3.25 -2.97
CA GLY A 437 21.37 2.88 -4.31
C GLY A 437 21.75 1.40 -4.50
N THR A 438 21.76 0.63 -3.41
CA THR A 438 22.15 -0.79 -3.42
C THR A 438 20.95 -1.73 -3.38
N MET A 439 19.72 -1.21 -3.29
CA MET A 439 18.53 -2.03 -3.11
C MET A 439 17.87 -2.31 -4.45
N ARG A 440 17.46 -3.56 -4.65
CA ARG A 440 16.58 -3.93 -5.73
C ARG A 440 15.17 -3.44 -5.39
N LEU A 441 14.77 -2.36 -6.06
CA LEU A 441 13.49 -1.69 -5.86
C LEU A 441 12.61 -1.79 -7.10
N GLY A 442 11.30 -1.85 -6.90
CA GLY A 442 10.31 -1.78 -7.97
C GLY A 442 10.11 -3.09 -8.70
N ALA A 443 9.54 -3.04 -9.89
CA ALA A 443 9.12 -4.22 -10.63
C ALA A 443 10.26 -4.86 -11.41
N TRP A 444 10.40 -6.17 -11.26
CA TRP A 444 11.38 -6.97 -11.99
C TRP A 444 10.68 -8.11 -12.68
N GLN A 445 11.07 -8.34 -13.93
CA GLN A 445 10.48 -9.38 -14.75
C GLN A 445 11.14 -10.72 -14.49
N ALA A 446 10.34 -11.78 -14.44
CA ALA A 446 10.77 -13.14 -14.19
C ALA A 446 10.15 -14.13 -15.18
N LEU A 447 10.92 -15.14 -15.59
CA LEU A 447 10.45 -16.27 -16.38
C LEU A 447 10.04 -17.40 -15.45
N VAL A 448 8.77 -17.77 -15.48
CA VAL A 448 8.20 -18.86 -14.69
C VAL A 448 8.31 -20.17 -15.48
N LYS A 449 8.86 -21.20 -14.84
CA LYS A 449 9.00 -22.55 -15.38
C LYS A 449 7.64 -23.24 -15.45
N LYS A 450 7.36 -23.93 -16.56
CA LYS A 450 6.13 -24.72 -16.74
C LYS A 450 6.01 -25.83 -15.69
N ASP A 451 4.78 -26.30 -15.49
CA ASP A 451 4.46 -27.42 -14.58
C ASP A 451 4.82 -27.15 -13.12
N THR A 452 4.77 -25.89 -12.70
CA THR A 452 5.01 -25.40 -11.34
C THR A 452 3.72 -24.84 -10.72
N ILE A 453 3.69 -24.72 -9.39
CA ILE A 453 2.61 -24.04 -8.67
C ILE A 453 2.48 -22.60 -9.17
N ALA A 454 3.61 -21.90 -9.30
CA ALA A 454 3.64 -20.54 -9.82
C ALA A 454 3.05 -20.44 -11.24
N TRP A 455 3.44 -21.33 -12.16
CA TRP A 455 2.93 -21.33 -13.53
C TRP A 455 1.42 -21.51 -13.58
N ASP A 456 0.91 -22.47 -12.82
CA ASP A 456 -0.53 -22.73 -12.73
C ASP A 456 -1.27 -21.52 -12.16
N ALA A 457 -0.72 -20.89 -11.10
CA ALA A 457 -1.32 -19.73 -10.46
C ALA A 457 -1.46 -18.55 -11.44
N TYR A 458 -0.35 -18.09 -12.03
CA TYR A 458 -0.39 -16.97 -12.98
C TYR A 458 -1.21 -17.31 -14.24
N GLY A 459 -1.13 -18.56 -14.72
CA GLY A 459 -1.81 -19.01 -15.92
C GLY A 459 -3.32 -19.16 -15.79
N LYS A 460 -3.82 -19.54 -14.62
CA LYS A 460 -5.25 -19.75 -14.31
C LYS A 460 -6.03 -18.44 -14.22
N TYR A 461 -5.35 -17.34 -13.89
CA TYR A 461 -5.95 -16.02 -13.68
C TYR A 461 -5.51 -14.97 -14.70
N ASP A 462 -4.86 -15.41 -15.78
CA ASP A 462 -4.41 -14.57 -16.90
C ASP A 462 -3.55 -13.36 -16.47
N GLN A 463 -2.63 -13.58 -15.52
CA GLN A 463 -1.77 -12.54 -14.97
C GLN A 463 -0.30 -12.65 -15.42
N PHE A 464 -0.02 -13.43 -16.46
CA PHE A 464 1.27 -13.33 -17.14
C PHE A 464 1.33 -12.03 -17.94
N LEU A 465 2.48 -11.36 -17.93
CA LEU A 465 2.80 -10.28 -18.85
C LEU A 465 2.91 -10.80 -20.29
N ASP A 466 3.50 -11.99 -20.46
CA ASP A 466 3.53 -12.74 -21.72
C ASP A 466 3.52 -14.24 -21.41
N LYS A 467 2.33 -14.85 -21.47
CA LYS A 467 2.12 -16.28 -21.16
C LYS A 467 2.90 -17.22 -22.07
N SER A 468 3.18 -16.81 -23.32
CA SER A 468 3.92 -17.65 -24.26
C SER A 468 5.37 -17.88 -23.81
N LYS A 469 5.93 -16.89 -23.10
CA LYS A 469 7.28 -16.92 -22.53
C LYS A 469 7.31 -17.30 -21.06
N GLY A 470 6.15 -17.39 -20.39
CA GLY A 470 6.09 -17.50 -18.93
C GLY A 470 6.51 -16.23 -18.21
N LEU A 471 6.42 -15.07 -18.87
CA LEU A 471 6.91 -13.81 -18.33
C LEU A 471 5.91 -13.24 -17.32
N THR A 472 6.35 -13.04 -16.08
CA THR A 472 5.64 -12.32 -15.03
C THR A 472 6.51 -11.19 -14.49
N GLY A 473 6.05 -10.45 -13.49
CA GLY A 473 6.90 -9.55 -12.73
C GLY A 473 6.31 -9.18 -11.37
N GLU A 474 7.18 -9.02 -10.39
CA GLU A 474 6.83 -8.67 -9.01
C GLU A 474 7.61 -7.45 -8.55
N ARG A 475 7.11 -6.78 -7.51
CA ARG A 475 7.79 -5.63 -6.91
C ARG A 475 8.79 -6.11 -5.86
N HIS A 476 10.02 -5.62 -5.89
CA HIS A 476 11.10 -6.05 -5.01
C HIS A 476 11.49 -4.93 -4.06
N ARG A 477 11.84 -5.32 -2.84
CA ARG A 477 12.42 -4.45 -1.82
C ARG A 477 13.43 -5.25 -1.01
N HIS A 478 14.58 -5.54 -1.60
CA HIS A 478 15.62 -6.34 -0.96
C HIS A 478 16.99 -6.13 -1.60
N ARG A 479 18.03 -6.71 -1.01
CA ARG A 479 19.42 -6.65 -1.51
C ARG A 479 20.17 -7.99 -1.41
N TYR A 480 19.51 -9.02 -0.89
CA TYR A 480 20.12 -10.32 -0.65
C TYR A 480 19.44 -11.33 -1.57
N GLU A 481 20.26 -12.13 -2.25
CA GLU A 481 19.83 -13.04 -3.31
C GLU A 481 20.21 -14.48 -2.95
N PHE A 482 19.51 -15.44 -3.55
CA PHE A 482 19.93 -16.84 -3.49
C PHE A 482 21.33 -17.01 -4.08
N ASN A 483 22.20 -17.70 -3.37
CA ASN A 483 23.55 -17.95 -3.84
C ASN A 483 23.56 -19.14 -4.82
N ASP A 484 23.69 -18.82 -6.11
CA ASP A 484 23.69 -19.77 -7.23
C ASP A 484 24.75 -20.87 -7.11
N GLN A 485 25.79 -20.71 -6.28
CA GLN A 485 26.76 -21.77 -6.00
C GLN A 485 26.09 -23.06 -5.48
N TYR A 486 24.97 -22.93 -4.75
CA TYR A 486 24.31 -24.05 -4.09
C TYR A 486 23.14 -24.65 -4.88
N ILE A 487 22.77 -24.08 -6.04
CA ILE A 487 21.52 -24.46 -6.72
C ILE A 487 21.40 -25.96 -6.99
N LYS A 488 22.49 -26.61 -7.43
CA LYS A 488 22.49 -28.03 -7.79
C LYS A 488 22.18 -28.92 -6.58
N ASP A 489 22.64 -28.52 -5.39
CA ASP A 489 22.40 -29.27 -4.15
C ASP A 489 20.92 -29.18 -3.75
N PHE A 490 20.33 -27.98 -3.85
CA PHE A 490 18.91 -27.76 -3.57
C PHE A 490 17.99 -28.48 -4.57
N GLU A 491 18.27 -28.38 -5.87
CA GLU A 491 17.46 -29.06 -6.90
C GLU A 491 17.53 -30.58 -6.79
N LYS A 492 18.73 -31.13 -6.50
CA LYS A 492 18.92 -32.56 -6.26
C LYS A 492 18.14 -33.05 -5.04
N ALA A 493 17.99 -32.20 -4.03
CA ALA A 493 17.20 -32.48 -2.84
C ALA A 493 15.68 -32.23 -3.02
N GLY A 494 15.25 -31.79 -4.20
CA GLY A 494 13.84 -31.69 -4.58
C GLY A 494 13.22 -30.29 -4.47
N LEU A 495 13.99 -29.25 -4.13
CA LEU A 495 13.52 -27.87 -4.23
C LEU A 495 13.47 -27.46 -5.71
N ILE A 496 12.36 -26.87 -6.16
CA ILE A 496 12.25 -26.33 -7.52
C ILE A 496 12.53 -24.83 -7.48
N ILE A 497 13.46 -24.39 -8.32
CA ILE A 497 13.57 -22.98 -8.70
C ILE A 497 12.54 -22.73 -9.83
N SER A 498 11.37 -22.19 -9.46
CA SER A 498 10.24 -22.07 -10.39
C SER A 498 10.22 -20.76 -11.16
N ALA A 499 10.97 -19.74 -10.75
CA ALA A 499 11.16 -18.55 -11.59
C ALA A 499 12.56 -17.92 -11.41
N ARG A 500 13.04 -17.30 -12.49
CA ARG A 500 14.27 -16.49 -12.50
C ARG A 500 14.10 -15.14 -13.17
N SER A 501 14.81 -14.11 -12.73
CA SER A 501 14.77 -12.79 -13.37
C SER A 501 15.29 -12.87 -14.81
N VAL A 502 14.72 -12.04 -15.70
CA VAL A 502 15.05 -12.09 -17.13
C VAL A 502 16.48 -11.62 -17.41
N VAL A 503 16.91 -10.54 -16.76
CA VAL A 503 18.16 -9.84 -17.11
C VAL A 503 19.31 -10.35 -16.24
N GLU A 504 19.08 -10.49 -14.95
CA GLU A 504 20.11 -10.81 -13.95
C GLU A 504 20.19 -12.31 -13.66
N ASN A 505 19.19 -13.07 -14.13
CA ASN A 505 19.07 -14.50 -13.92
C ASN A 505 19.03 -14.88 -12.44
N LEU A 506 18.48 -14.03 -11.58
CA LEU A 506 18.38 -14.25 -10.13
C LEU A 506 17.22 -15.18 -9.79
N VAL A 507 17.28 -15.90 -8.67
CA VAL A 507 16.18 -16.77 -8.21
C VAL A 507 15.04 -15.90 -7.68
N GLU A 508 13.84 -16.06 -8.24
CA GLU A 508 12.67 -15.24 -7.89
C GLU A 508 11.60 -16.00 -7.13
N ILE A 509 11.42 -17.27 -7.47
CA ILE A 509 10.43 -18.13 -6.82
C ILE A 509 11.06 -19.50 -6.58
N ILE A 510 10.91 -19.98 -5.35
CA ILE A 510 11.20 -21.35 -4.96
C ILE A 510 9.91 -22.06 -4.54
N GLU A 511 9.82 -23.35 -4.81
CA GLU A 511 8.67 -24.14 -4.39
C GLU A 511 9.02 -25.62 -4.21
N LEU A 512 8.15 -26.35 -3.51
CA LEU A 512 8.19 -27.81 -3.49
C LEU A 512 7.13 -28.40 -4.43
N PRO A 513 7.44 -29.49 -5.16
CA PRO A 513 6.46 -30.21 -5.94
C PRO A 513 5.21 -30.58 -5.12
N LYS A 514 4.04 -30.50 -5.76
CA LYS A 514 2.74 -30.84 -5.14
C LYS A 514 2.69 -32.27 -4.57
N THR A 515 3.53 -33.17 -5.08
CA THR A 515 3.69 -34.54 -4.58
C THR A 515 4.38 -34.62 -3.22
N MET A 516 5.22 -33.63 -2.88
CA MET A 516 5.89 -33.55 -1.58
C MET A 516 5.12 -32.70 -0.58
N HIS A 517 4.55 -31.57 -1.03
CA HIS A 517 3.86 -30.62 -0.17
C HIS A 517 2.66 -29.98 -0.89
N PRO A 518 1.48 -29.84 -0.23
CA PRO A 518 0.26 -29.35 -0.90
C PRO A 518 0.40 -27.95 -1.51
N PHE A 519 1.09 -27.04 -0.82
CA PHE A 519 1.48 -25.72 -1.31
C PHE A 519 2.66 -25.22 -0.47
N TYR A 520 3.88 -25.22 -1.01
CA TYR A 520 5.04 -24.60 -0.36
C TYR A 520 5.72 -23.71 -1.37
N LEU A 521 5.56 -22.41 -1.23
CA LEU A 521 6.07 -21.44 -2.21
C LEU A 521 6.69 -20.26 -1.47
N GLY A 522 7.89 -19.89 -1.87
CA GLY A 522 8.54 -18.65 -1.46
C GLY A 522 8.78 -17.79 -2.70
N VAL A 523 8.52 -16.49 -2.60
CA VAL A 523 8.73 -15.51 -3.67
C VAL A 523 9.59 -14.37 -3.14
N GLN A 524 10.60 -13.97 -3.92
CA GLN A 524 11.55 -12.93 -3.55
C GLN A 524 10.95 -11.52 -3.68
N GLY A 525 9.93 -11.37 -4.52
CA GLY A 525 9.13 -10.16 -4.65
C GLY A 525 7.98 -10.08 -3.62
N HIS A 526 7.21 -9.01 -3.76
CA HIS A 526 6.09 -8.63 -2.91
C HIS A 526 4.77 -8.60 -3.70
N PRO A 527 4.18 -9.77 -3.99
CA PRO A 527 2.89 -9.87 -4.67
C PRO A 527 1.73 -9.16 -3.94
N GLU A 528 1.88 -8.92 -2.64
CA GLU A 528 0.89 -8.24 -1.81
C GLU A 528 0.61 -6.80 -2.28
N TYR A 529 1.63 -6.06 -2.73
CA TYR A 529 1.45 -4.68 -3.23
C TYR A 529 0.71 -4.64 -4.57
N LYS A 530 0.67 -5.75 -5.32
CA LYS A 530 -0.03 -5.85 -6.61
C LYS A 530 -1.45 -6.40 -6.49
N SER A 531 -1.86 -6.84 -5.31
CA SER A 531 -3.20 -7.40 -5.11
C SER A 531 -4.26 -6.30 -5.11
N ARG A 532 -5.30 -6.48 -5.93
CA ARG A 532 -6.42 -5.54 -6.04
C ARG A 532 -7.75 -6.24 -5.72
N PRO A 533 -8.77 -5.53 -5.24
CA PRO A 533 -10.01 -6.16 -4.80
C PRO A 533 -10.77 -6.87 -5.94
N LEU A 534 -10.74 -6.32 -7.16
CA LEU A 534 -11.35 -6.92 -8.35
C LEU A 534 -10.40 -7.87 -9.09
N SER A 535 -9.09 -7.73 -8.89
CA SER A 535 -8.05 -8.61 -9.46
C SER A 535 -7.08 -9.08 -8.37
N PRO A 536 -7.50 -10.00 -7.48
CA PRO A 536 -6.64 -10.48 -6.39
C PRO A 536 -5.43 -11.24 -6.92
N HIS A 537 -4.29 -11.09 -6.25
CA HIS A 537 -3.05 -11.68 -6.72
C HIS A 537 -3.07 -13.23 -6.79
N PRO A 538 -2.61 -13.86 -7.90
CA PRO A 538 -2.66 -15.29 -8.13
C PRO A 538 -2.09 -16.15 -7.01
N LEU A 539 -0.90 -15.80 -6.50
CA LEU A 539 -0.23 -16.56 -5.45
C LEU A 539 -1.03 -16.60 -4.16
N PHE A 540 -1.67 -15.48 -3.77
CA PHE A 540 -2.56 -15.44 -2.61
C PHE A 540 -3.85 -16.24 -2.86
N ARG A 541 -4.41 -16.18 -4.08
CA ARG A 541 -5.61 -16.96 -4.43
C ARG A 541 -5.37 -18.46 -4.31
N GLU A 542 -4.25 -18.96 -4.84
CA GLU A 542 -3.90 -20.38 -4.75
C GLU A 542 -3.49 -20.79 -3.34
N PHE A 543 -2.80 -19.93 -2.59
CA PHE A 543 -2.49 -20.16 -1.18
C PHE A 543 -3.77 -20.36 -0.36
N ILE A 544 -4.73 -19.44 -0.45
CA ILE A 544 -6.03 -19.56 0.25
C ILE A 544 -6.80 -20.80 -0.20
N ALA A 545 -6.78 -21.11 -1.51
CA ALA A 545 -7.40 -22.32 -2.03
C ALA A 545 -6.76 -23.60 -1.46
N ALA A 546 -5.44 -23.62 -1.25
CA ALA A 546 -4.74 -24.72 -0.60
C ALA A 546 -5.11 -24.85 0.88
N CYS A 547 -5.21 -23.72 1.61
CA CYS A 547 -5.67 -23.70 3.01
C CYS A 547 -7.09 -24.26 3.16
N LEU A 548 -8.00 -23.96 2.23
CA LEU A 548 -9.38 -24.47 2.24
C LEU A 548 -9.51 -25.98 1.97
N LYS A 549 -8.47 -26.61 1.42
CA LYS A 549 -8.41 -28.07 1.26
C LYS A 549 -7.95 -28.77 2.55
N GLN A 550 -7.32 -28.02 3.46
CA GLN A 550 -6.91 -28.51 4.79
C GLN A 550 -8.01 -28.31 5.85
N SER A 551 -9.03 -27.51 5.56
CA SER A 551 -10.11 -27.11 6.48
C SER A 551 -11.33 -28.02 6.48
#